data_AF-A0A6B3GN59-F1
#
_entry.id   AF-A0A6B3GN59-F1
#
_cell.length_a   1.000
_cell.length_b   1.000
_cell.length_c   1.000
_cell.angle_alpha   90.00
_cell.angle_beta   90.00
_cell.angle_gamma   90.00
#
_symmetry.space_group_name_H-M   'P 1'
#
loop_
_entity.id
_entity.type
_entity.pdbx_description
1 polymer ?
#
loop_
_entity_poly.entity_id
_entity_poly.type
_entity_poly.pdbx_seq_one_letter_code
_entity_poly.pdbx_strand_id
1 'polypeptide(L)'
;LDAEGVRLTVAACDAADRESLAGVLERLKADGEFLRTVVHAAAFIELASLAESGLDEFADVLAAKVGGAAHLDELLGSDDLDAFVLFSSIAGVWGSGDHGAYAAANAYLDALA
;
A
#
# COMPACT_ATOMS: atom_id res chain seq x y z
N LEU A 1 8.62 -23.56 5.94
CA LEU A 1 9.82 -23.01 5.29
C LEU A 1 9.64 -23.23 3.80
N ASP A 2 9.95 -22.24 2.98
CA ASP A 2 9.98 -22.35 1.52
C ASP A 2 11.27 -23.03 1.05
N ALA A 3 11.49 -23.06 -0.27
CA ALA A 3 12.64 -23.71 -0.89
C ALA A 3 14.00 -23.12 -0.45
N GLU A 4 14.02 -21.89 0.05
CA GLU A 4 15.22 -21.16 0.47
C GLU A 4 15.42 -21.18 2.00
N GLY A 5 14.56 -21.89 2.73
CA GLY A 5 14.64 -21.95 4.19
C GLY A 5 14.05 -20.74 4.91
N VAL A 6 13.25 -19.91 4.20
CA VAL A 6 12.54 -18.78 4.78
C VAL A 6 11.15 -19.21 5.22
N ARG A 7 10.69 -18.73 6.37
CA ARG A 7 9.28 -18.92 6.78
C ARG A 7 8.43 -17.95 5.97
N LEU A 8 7.60 -18.48 5.08
CA LEU A 8 6.63 -17.73 4.30
C LEU A 8 5.22 -17.94 4.86
N THR A 9 4.53 -16.84 5.13
CA THR A 9 3.11 -16.82 5.48
C THR A 9 2.37 -16.01 4.42
N VAL A 10 1.34 -16.60 3.82
CA VAL A 10 0.44 -15.89 2.90
C VAL A 10 -0.87 -15.63 3.64
N ALA A 11 -1.24 -14.35 3.74
CA ALA A 11 -2.50 -13.92 4.35
C ALA A 11 -3.38 -13.27 3.28
N ALA A 12 -4.63 -13.71 3.18
CA ALA A 12 -5.64 -12.98 2.43
C ALA A 12 -5.99 -11.72 3.24
N CYS A 13 -5.78 -10.55 2.63
CA CYS A 13 -6.02 -9.25 3.22
C CYS A 13 -6.16 -8.21 2.12
N ASP A 14 -7.20 -7.39 2.18
CA ASP A 14 -7.21 -6.12 1.45
C ASP A 14 -6.51 -5.08 2.32
N ALA A 15 -5.47 -4.45 1.80
CA ALA A 15 -4.74 -3.43 2.55
C ALA A 15 -5.53 -2.11 2.65
N ALA A 16 -6.50 -1.86 1.74
CA ALA A 16 -7.37 -0.70 1.79
C ALA A 16 -8.48 -0.84 2.85
N ASP A 17 -8.74 -2.06 3.32
CA ASP A 17 -9.59 -2.34 4.49
C ASP A 17 -8.73 -2.34 5.77
N ARG A 18 -8.88 -1.28 6.55
CA ARG A 18 -8.15 -1.07 7.79
C ARG A 18 -8.38 -2.20 8.81
N GLU A 19 -9.60 -2.72 8.92
CA GLU A 19 -9.92 -3.76 9.90
C GLU A 19 -9.31 -5.10 9.48
N SER A 20 -9.39 -5.43 8.18
CA SER A 20 -8.72 -6.60 7.61
C SER A 20 -7.21 -6.56 7.87
N LEU A 21 -6.58 -5.41 7.63
CA LEU A 21 -5.14 -5.23 7.84
C LEU A 21 -4.77 -5.34 9.32
N ALA A 22 -5.49 -4.67 10.22
CA ALA A 22 -5.27 -4.77 11.66
C ALA A 22 -5.33 -6.24 12.14
N GLY A 23 -6.32 -7.00 11.66
CA GLY A 23 -6.45 -8.42 12.00
C GLY A 23 -5.30 -9.31 11.51
N VAL A 24 -4.59 -8.93 10.43
CA VAL A 24 -3.35 -9.62 10.04
C VAL A 24 -2.22 -9.29 11.01
N LEU A 25 -2.03 -8.00 11.31
CA LEU A 25 -0.95 -7.51 12.18
C LEU A 25 -1.07 -8.09 13.61
N GLU A 26 -2.29 -8.11 14.15
CA GLU A 26 -2.57 -8.68 15.47
C GLU A 26 -2.27 -10.18 15.55
N ARG A 27 -2.58 -10.94 14.48
CA ARG A 27 -2.26 -12.38 14.41
C ARG A 27 -0.76 -12.61 14.39
N LEU A 28 -0.01 -11.85 13.59
CA LEU A 28 1.45 -11.95 13.56
C LEU A 28 2.05 -11.68 14.94
N LYS A 29 1.57 -10.63 15.62
CA LYS A 29 2.01 -10.30 16.97
C LYS A 29 1.65 -11.38 17.99
N ALA A 30 0.47 -11.97 17.90
CA ALA A 30 0.03 -13.07 18.77
C ALA A 30 0.88 -14.34 18.58
N ASP A 31 1.39 -14.57 17.37
CA ASP A 31 2.32 -15.65 17.04
C ASP A 31 3.76 -15.35 17.48
N GLY A 32 4.00 -14.18 18.10
CA GLY A 32 5.32 -13.74 18.56
C GLY A 32 6.22 -13.20 17.45
N GLU A 33 5.65 -12.91 16.28
CA GLU A 33 6.37 -12.32 15.15
C GLU A 33 6.37 -10.78 15.30
N PHE A 34 7.55 -10.17 15.20
CA PHE A 34 7.72 -8.72 15.23
C PHE A 34 8.08 -8.23 13.84
N LEU A 35 7.25 -7.36 13.28
CA LEU A 35 7.53 -6.72 12.00
C LEU A 35 8.70 -5.75 12.17
N ARG A 36 9.71 -5.88 11.30
CA ARG A 36 10.83 -4.95 11.22
C ARG A 36 10.87 -4.17 9.93
N THR A 37 10.17 -4.63 8.89
CA THR A 37 10.21 -4.00 7.58
C THR A 37 8.88 -4.15 6.88
N VAL A 38 8.43 -3.05 6.29
CA VAL A 38 7.27 -3.02 5.40
C VAL A 38 7.72 -2.63 4.00
N VAL A 39 7.19 -3.33 3.00
CA VAL A 39 7.31 -2.95 1.60
C VAL A 39 5.90 -2.85 1.04
N HIS A 40 5.41 -1.62 0.87
CA HIS A 40 4.08 -1.37 0.32
C HIS A 40 4.14 -1.31 -1.21
N ALA A 41 3.78 -2.43 -1.83
CA ALA A 41 3.74 -2.58 -3.28
C ALA A 41 2.32 -2.79 -3.83
N ALA A 42 1.29 -2.75 -2.97
CA ALA A 42 -0.10 -2.92 -3.39
C ALA A 42 -0.51 -1.77 -4.31
N ALA A 43 -1.11 -2.11 -5.45
CA ALA A 43 -1.59 -1.16 -6.43
C ALA A 43 -2.66 -1.78 -7.31
N PHE A 44 -3.68 -0.98 -7.63
CA PHE A 44 -4.53 -1.17 -8.78
C PHE A 44 -4.21 -0.05 -9.77
N ILE A 45 -4.14 -0.37 -11.06
CA ILE A 45 -3.79 0.58 -12.11
C ILE A 45 -4.85 0.48 -13.20
N GLU A 46 -5.53 1.60 -13.41
CA GLU A 46 -6.46 1.77 -14.51
C GLU A 46 -6.07 3.01 -15.30
N LEU A 47 -6.05 2.87 -16.63
CA LEU A 47 -5.74 3.96 -17.53
C LEU A 47 -7.03 4.65 -17.95
N ALA A 48 -7.10 5.96 -17.69
CA ALA A 48 -8.23 6.77 -18.09
C ALA A 48 -7.79 8.23 -18.25
N SER A 49 -8.29 8.88 -19.30
CA SER A 49 -8.14 10.32 -19.44
C SER A 49 -8.93 11.02 -18.32
N LEU A 50 -8.48 12.18 -17.86
CA LEU A 50 -9.20 12.95 -16.83
C LEU A 50 -10.63 13.33 -17.25
N ALA A 51 -10.90 13.38 -18.55
CA ALA A 51 -12.24 13.67 -19.08
C ALA A 51 -13.19 12.47 -18.97
N GLU A 52 -12.64 11.26 -18.94
CA GLU A 52 -13.38 9.99 -18.89
C GLU A 52 -13.37 9.35 -17.49
N SER A 53 -12.50 9.81 -16.58
CA SER A 53 -12.46 9.33 -15.20
C SER A 53 -13.63 9.87 -14.37
N GLY A 54 -14.49 8.98 -13.89
CA GLY A 54 -15.42 9.28 -12.81
C GLY A 54 -14.72 9.28 -11.45
N LEU A 55 -15.40 9.82 -10.43
CA LEU A 55 -14.83 9.94 -9.08
C LEU A 55 -14.69 8.58 -8.39
N ASP A 56 -15.59 7.65 -8.67
CA ASP A 56 -15.58 6.31 -8.07
C ASP A 56 -14.40 5.50 -8.63
N GLU A 57 -14.20 5.49 -9.96
CA GLU A 57 -13.05 4.83 -10.59
C GLU A 57 -11.72 5.47 -10.16
N PHE A 58 -11.71 6.80 -9.99
CA PHE A 58 -10.54 7.49 -9.47
C PHE A 58 -10.23 7.04 -8.04
N ALA A 59 -11.24 6.95 -7.18
CA ALA A 59 -11.08 6.47 -5.80
C ALA A 59 -10.59 5.01 -5.74
N ASP A 60 -11.07 4.14 -6.64
CA ASP A 60 -10.68 2.73 -6.72
C ASP A 60 -9.17 2.59 -7.00
N VAL A 61 -8.61 3.40 -7.91
CA VAL A 61 -7.16 3.41 -8.20
C VAL A 61 -6.35 3.89 -6.99
N LEU A 62 -6.88 4.85 -6.22
CA LEU A 62 -6.21 5.36 -5.03
C LEU A 62 -6.25 4.37 -3.86
N ALA A 63 -7.33 3.58 -3.73
CA ALA A 63 -7.61 2.78 -2.55
C ALA A 63 -6.43 1.90 -2.12
N ALA A 64 -5.88 1.10 -3.03
CA ALA A 64 -4.80 0.17 -2.72
C ALA A 64 -3.50 0.89 -2.30
N LYS A 65 -3.12 1.97 -3.00
CA LYS A 65 -1.88 2.70 -2.72
C LYS A 65 -2.03 3.64 -1.54
N VAL A 66 -2.93 4.60 -1.64
CA VAL A 66 -3.15 5.66 -0.65
C VAL A 66 -3.75 5.08 0.62
N GLY A 67 -4.88 4.38 0.49
CA GLY A 67 -5.57 3.79 1.65
C GLY A 67 -4.69 2.77 2.36
N GLY A 68 -4.08 1.85 1.61
CA GLY A 68 -3.16 0.87 2.16
C GLY A 68 -1.97 1.47 2.90
N ALA A 69 -1.32 2.50 2.34
CA ALA A 69 -0.18 3.15 2.98
C ALA A 69 -0.61 3.92 4.24
N ALA A 70 -1.72 4.65 4.19
CA ALA A 70 -2.25 5.39 5.32
C ALA A 70 -2.60 4.47 6.50
N HIS A 71 -3.24 3.32 6.23
CA HIS A 71 -3.57 2.36 7.29
C HIS A 71 -2.32 1.70 7.87
N LEU A 72 -1.33 1.36 7.04
CA LEU A 72 -0.06 0.83 7.49
C LEU A 72 0.69 1.84 8.39
N ASP A 73 0.76 3.10 7.99
CA ASP A 73 1.38 4.18 8.76
C ASP A 73 0.66 4.40 10.10
N GLU A 74 -0.68 4.45 10.09
CA GLU A 74 -1.47 4.62 11.32
C GLU A 74 -1.28 3.44 12.29
N LEU A 75 -1.33 2.21 11.79
CA LEU A 75 -1.30 1.00 12.62
C LEU A 75 0.11 0.65 13.11
N LEU A 76 1.15 1.08 12.41
CA LEU A 76 2.55 0.75 12.72
C LEU A 76 3.39 1.96 13.13
N GLY A 77 2.84 3.19 13.12
CA GLY A 77 3.61 4.42 13.35
C GLY A 77 4.27 4.54 14.73
N SER A 78 3.87 3.72 15.70
CA SER A 78 4.53 3.60 17.01
C SER A 78 5.56 2.48 17.11
N ASP A 79 5.69 1.65 16.07
CA ASP A 79 6.53 0.46 16.07
C ASP A 79 7.96 0.78 15.61
N ASP A 80 8.93 0.02 16.13
CA ASP A 80 10.35 0.18 15.81
C ASP A 80 10.69 -0.57 14.50
N LEU A 81 10.27 0.00 13.36
CA LEU A 81 10.59 -0.52 12.03
C LEU A 81 11.99 -0.09 11.61
N ASP A 82 12.78 -1.03 11.09
CA ASP A 82 14.05 -0.75 10.42
C ASP A 82 13.83 -0.02 9.07
N ALA A 83 12.68 -0.27 8.41
CA ALA A 83 12.33 0.37 7.14
C ALA A 83 10.83 0.32 6.83
N PHE A 84 10.33 1.43 6.26
CA PHE A 84 8.99 1.55 5.68
C PHE A 84 9.13 2.01 4.22
N VAL A 85 9.08 1.06 3.28
CA VAL A 85 9.39 1.30 1.86
C VAL A 85 8.11 1.40 1.05
N LEU A 86 7.88 2.55 0.43
CA LEU A 86 6.74 2.82 -0.43
C LEU A 86 7.13 2.69 -1.91
N PHE A 87 6.53 1.74 -2.63
CA PHE A 87 6.77 1.61 -4.07
C PHE A 87 5.94 2.65 -4.83
N SER A 88 6.52 3.83 -5.00
CA SER A 88 5.97 4.93 -5.80
C SER A 88 6.22 4.72 -7.31
N SER A 89 6.02 5.76 -8.11
CA SER A 89 6.26 5.77 -9.56
C SER A 89 6.68 7.15 -10.05
N ILE A 90 7.48 7.19 -11.10
CA ILE A 90 7.82 8.41 -11.83
C ILE A 90 6.60 9.25 -12.25
N ALA A 91 5.45 8.60 -12.45
CA ALA A 91 4.20 9.28 -12.77
C ALA A 91 3.74 10.23 -11.66
N GLY A 92 4.08 9.96 -10.39
CA GLY A 92 3.79 10.87 -9.27
C GLY A 92 4.66 12.15 -9.28
N VAL A 93 5.82 12.11 -9.92
CA VAL A 93 6.78 13.22 -9.95
C VAL A 93 6.49 14.19 -11.09
N TRP A 94 6.24 13.69 -12.30
CA TRP A 94 6.05 14.53 -13.50
C TRP A 94 4.80 14.23 -14.33
N GLY A 95 3.96 13.30 -13.87
CA GLY A 95 2.76 12.89 -14.59
C GLY A 95 3.00 11.91 -15.72
N SER A 96 1.91 11.30 -16.19
CA SER A 96 1.87 10.46 -17.39
C SER A 96 0.47 10.53 -17.99
N GLY A 97 0.37 10.49 -19.32
CA GLY A 97 -0.92 10.46 -20.02
C GLY A 97 -1.79 9.31 -19.51
N ASP A 98 -3.08 9.58 -19.31
CA ASP A 98 -4.10 8.63 -18.84
C ASP A 98 -3.82 8.00 -17.45
N HIS A 99 -2.89 8.56 -16.67
CA HIS A 99 -2.54 8.10 -15.32
C HIS A 99 -2.96 9.12 -14.25
N GLY A 100 -4.05 9.87 -14.42
CA GLY A 100 -4.44 10.93 -13.47
C GLY A 100 -4.52 10.44 -12.01
N ALA A 101 -5.29 9.38 -11.78
CA ALA A 101 -5.44 8.77 -10.46
C ALA A 101 -4.15 8.11 -9.96
N TYR A 102 -3.46 7.37 -10.82
CA TYR A 102 -2.21 6.71 -10.47
C TYR A 102 -1.09 7.70 -10.11
N ALA A 103 -0.96 8.80 -10.84
CA ALA A 103 -0.02 9.87 -10.53
C ALA A 103 -0.34 10.50 -9.17
N ALA A 104 -1.61 10.82 -8.90
CA ALA A 104 -2.03 11.34 -7.60
C ALA A 104 -1.71 10.37 -6.45
N ALA A 105 -1.99 9.08 -6.65
CA ALA A 105 -1.71 8.05 -5.65
C ALA A 105 -0.22 7.93 -5.32
N ASN A 106 0.65 8.00 -6.33
CA ASN A 106 2.11 7.93 -6.12
C ASN A 106 2.68 9.22 -5.53
N ALA A 107 2.17 10.39 -5.94
CA ALA A 107 2.54 11.67 -5.33
C ALA A 107 2.18 11.73 -3.84
N TYR A 108 1.07 11.10 -3.44
CA TYR A 108 0.73 10.93 -2.03
C TYR A 108 1.76 10.08 -1.28
N LEU A 109 2.20 8.95 -1.86
CA LEU A 109 3.24 8.11 -1.23
C LEU A 109 4.55 8.89 -1.05
N ASP A 110 4.93 9.69 -2.04
CA ASP A 110 6.13 10.54 -1.96
C ASP A 110 6.02 11.59 -0.85
N ALA A 111 4.81 12.06 -0.53
CA ALA A 111 4.56 13.04 0.53
C ALA A 111 4.38 12.42 1.92
N LEU A 112 4.02 11.13 1.99
CA LEU A 112 3.89 10.39 3.25
C LEU A 112 5.27 10.00 3.81
N ALA A 113 6.24 9.73 2.94
CA ALA A 113 7.62 9.40 3.29
C ALA A 113 8.38 10.59 3.90
#